data_AF-A0A9D1CSD1-F1
#
_entry.id   AF-A0A9D1CSD1-F1
#
_cell.length_a   1.000
_cell.length_b   1.000
_cell.length_c   1.000
_cell.angle_alpha   90.00
_cell.angle_beta   90.00
_cell.angle_gamma   90.00
#
_symmetry.space_group_name_H-M   'P 1'
#
loop_
_entity.id
_entity.type
_entity.pdbx_description
1 polymer ?
#
loop_
_entity_poly.entity_id
_entity_poly.type
_entity_poly.pdbx_seq_one_letter_code
_entity_poly.pdbx_strand_id
1 'polypeptide(L)'
;MKKFIVEFGLGTDFHGQDVTKAAKKAAKDAISRSCLCGLEEVLELKDFKRQVFIRATVAVTRPEEVRCEEVAEVFPVGTVEVVAVNGGLRCDGLCIPAFGDCDKSIEAAVAAVEVYVEE
;
A
#
# COMPACT_ATOMS: atom_id res chain seq x y z
N MET A 1 -6.45 -5.79 20.29
CA MET A 1 -6.84 -5.47 18.90
C MET A 1 -7.30 -6.74 18.21
N LYS A 2 -8.42 -6.66 17.46
CA LYS A 2 -8.95 -7.76 16.65
C LYS A 2 -8.87 -7.40 15.17
N LYS A 3 -8.49 -8.37 14.35
CA LYS A 3 -8.44 -8.23 12.88
C LYS A 3 -9.86 -8.13 12.34
N PHE A 4 -10.13 -7.08 11.57
CA PHE A 4 -11.44 -6.77 11.00
C PHE A 4 -11.54 -7.22 9.54
N ILE A 5 -10.58 -6.80 8.70
CA ILE A 5 -10.53 -7.17 7.28
C ILE A 5 -9.08 -7.29 6.81
N VAL A 6 -8.86 -8.08 5.75
CA VAL A 6 -7.62 -8.11 4.98
C VAL A 6 -7.95 -7.83 3.52
N GLU A 7 -7.29 -6.84 2.95
CA GLU A 7 -7.49 -6.40 1.58
C GLU A 7 -6.17 -6.51 0.81
N PHE A 8 -6.26 -6.85 -0.48
CA PHE A 8 -5.10 -6.96 -1.34
C PHE A 8 -5.19 -6.01 -2.52
N GLY A 9 -4.04 -5.48 -2.93
CA GLY A 9 -3.95 -4.60 -4.09
C GLY A 9 -2.67 -4.80 -4.88
N LEU A 10 -2.71 -4.41 -6.15
CA LEU A 10 -1.59 -4.42 -7.09
C LEU A 10 -1.28 -2.99 -7.55
N GLY A 11 0.00 -2.67 -7.62
CA GLY A 11 0.46 -1.38 -8.13
C GLY A 11 1.70 -1.54 -9.00
N THR A 12 1.80 -0.74 -10.05
CA THR A 12 2.95 -0.79 -10.97
C THR A 12 3.59 0.57 -11.19
N ASP A 13 4.92 0.58 -11.30
CA ASP A 13 5.67 1.69 -11.88
C ASP A 13 6.29 1.23 -13.21
N PHE A 14 5.74 1.73 -14.32
CA PHE A 14 6.17 1.34 -15.66
C PHE A 14 7.52 1.92 -16.08
N HIS A 15 8.04 2.87 -15.31
CA HIS A 15 9.38 3.42 -15.48
C HIS A 15 10.39 2.75 -14.51
N GLY A 16 9.89 1.90 -13.58
CA GLY A 16 10.62 1.00 -12.68
C GLY A 16 11.61 1.60 -11.68
N GLN A 17 11.82 2.90 -11.75
CA GLN A 17 12.79 3.63 -10.93
C GLN A 17 12.27 3.95 -9.53
N ASP A 18 10.96 3.87 -9.30
CA ASP A 18 10.37 4.19 -8.00
C ASP A 18 9.48 3.05 -7.47
N VAL A 19 10.08 2.18 -6.65
CA VAL A 19 9.34 1.11 -5.93
C VAL A 19 8.36 1.67 -4.90
N THR A 20 8.58 2.88 -4.37
CA THR A 20 7.62 3.56 -3.48
C THR A 20 6.36 3.92 -4.27
N LYS A 21 6.50 4.40 -5.50
CA LYS A 21 5.35 4.69 -6.37
C LYS A 21 4.52 3.45 -6.70
N ALA A 22 5.18 2.32 -6.98
CA ALA A 22 4.49 1.04 -7.16
C ALA A 22 3.76 0.62 -5.87
N ALA A 23 4.42 0.72 -4.71
CA ALA A 23 3.83 0.40 -3.40
C ALA A 23 2.63 1.29 -3.05
N LYS A 24 2.71 2.61 -3.28
CA LYS A 24 1.59 3.56 -3.08
C LYS A 24 0.38 3.18 -3.92
N LYS A 25 0.60 2.81 -5.19
CA LYS A 25 -0.47 2.33 -6.07
C LYS A 25 -1.08 1.03 -5.57
N ALA A 26 -0.27 0.09 -5.09
CA ALA A 26 -0.77 -1.18 -4.55
C ALA A 26 -1.61 -0.97 -3.28
N ALA A 27 -1.13 -0.12 -2.36
CA ALA A 27 -1.89 0.27 -1.17
C ALA A 27 -3.21 0.97 -1.54
N LYS A 28 -3.17 1.88 -2.54
CA LYS A 28 -4.37 2.58 -2.99
C LYS A 28 -5.37 1.65 -3.64
N ASP A 29 -4.90 0.73 -4.48
CA ASP A 29 -5.73 -0.30 -5.12
C ASP A 29 -6.43 -1.16 -4.06
N ALA A 30 -5.69 -1.60 -3.02
CA ALA A 30 -6.22 -2.42 -1.94
C ALA A 30 -7.43 -1.77 -1.26
N ILE A 31 -7.36 -0.48 -0.93
CA ILE A 31 -8.41 0.24 -0.20
C ILE A 31 -9.48 0.89 -1.11
N SER A 32 -9.42 0.67 -2.43
CA SER A 32 -10.31 1.36 -3.39
C SER A 32 -11.62 0.64 -3.68
N ARG A 33 -11.76 -0.60 -3.23
CA ARG A 33 -12.85 -1.51 -3.66
C ARG A 33 -13.90 -1.81 -2.59
N SER A 34 -13.65 -1.36 -1.37
CA SER A 34 -14.53 -1.59 -0.22
C SER A 34 -14.91 -0.27 0.43
N CYS A 35 -16.08 -0.24 1.06
CA CYS A 35 -16.45 0.79 2.02
C CYS A 35 -16.68 0.10 3.37
N LEU A 36 -15.91 0.48 4.39
CA LEU A 36 -15.99 -0.12 5.73
C LEU A 36 -17.08 0.53 6.60
N CYS A 37 -18.31 0.66 6.07
CA CYS A 37 -19.43 1.31 6.78
C CYS A 37 -19.73 0.67 8.15
N GLY A 38 -19.48 -0.63 8.29
CA GLY A 38 -19.66 -1.36 9.56
C GLY A 38 -18.75 -0.89 10.70
N LEU A 39 -17.66 -0.16 10.44
CA LEU A 39 -16.86 0.46 11.50
C LEU A 39 -17.70 1.45 12.32
N GLU A 40 -18.58 2.21 11.66
CA GLU A 40 -19.49 3.12 12.35
C GLU A 40 -20.83 2.46 12.68
N GLU A 41 -21.45 1.77 11.72
CA GLU A 41 -22.84 1.31 11.86
C GLU A 41 -22.98 0.09 12.79
N VAL A 42 -21.94 -0.74 12.90
CA VAL A 42 -21.99 -2.00 13.67
C VAL A 42 -21.12 -1.93 14.91
N LEU A 43 -19.91 -1.39 14.79
CA LEU A 43 -18.97 -1.24 15.90
C LEU A 43 -19.11 0.09 16.64
N GLU A 44 -19.97 0.98 16.16
CA GLU A 44 -20.25 2.30 16.77
C GLU A 44 -19.01 3.17 17.00
N LEU A 45 -17.92 2.94 16.25
CA LEU A 45 -16.68 3.69 16.40
C LEU A 45 -16.91 5.16 16.02
N LYS A 46 -16.32 6.07 16.81
CA LYS A 46 -16.46 7.52 16.64
C LYS A 46 -15.14 8.24 16.36
N ASP A 47 -14.03 7.66 16.80
CA ASP A 47 -12.69 8.19 16.56
C ASP A 47 -11.88 7.19 15.73
N PHE A 48 -12.04 7.25 14.41
CA PHE A 48 -11.30 6.35 13.51
C PHE A 48 -9.79 6.58 13.53
N LYS A 49 -9.27 7.71 14.04
CA LYS A 49 -7.82 7.92 14.13
C LYS A 49 -7.21 7.08 15.25
N ARG A 50 -7.93 6.94 16.37
CA ARG A 50 -7.46 6.23 17.56
C ARG A 50 -7.92 4.79 17.65
N GLN A 51 -9.09 4.47 17.08
CA GLN A 51 -9.73 3.16 17.24
C GLN A 51 -9.46 2.20 16.07
N VAL A 52 -8.92 2.71 14.96
CA VAL A 52 -8.56 1.92 13.77
C VAL A 52 -7.05 1.87 13.62
N PHE A 53 -6.53 0.67 13.46
CA PHE A 53 -5.11 0.40 13.23
C PHE A 53 -4.95 -0.32 11.91
N ILE A 54 -4.02 0.16 11.09
CA ILE A 54 -3.77 -0.39 9.75
C ILE A 54 -2.35 -0.90 9.72
N ARG A 55 -2.18 -2.16 9.34
CA ARG A 55 -0.88 -2.72 8.98
C ARG A 55 -0.87 -2.99 7.49
N ALA A 56 -0.03 -2.26 6.76
CA ALA A 56 0.14 -2.43 5.33
C ALA A 56 1.48 -3.11 5.06
N THR A 57 1.44 -4.37 4.63
CA THR A 57 2.64 -5.06 4.12
C THR A 57 2.72 -4.87 2.62
N VAL A 58 3.80 -4.27 2.12
CA VAL A 58 4.04 -4.06 0.68
C VAL A 58 5.20 -4.92 0.21
N ALA A 59 4.93 -5.86 -0.69
CA ALA A 59 5.92 -6.71 -1.32
C ALA A 59 6.44 -6.04 -2.61
N VAL A 60 7.73 -5.72 -2.64
CA VAL A 60 8.42 -5.09 -3.77
C VAL A 60 9.79 -5.74 -3.99
N THR A 61 10.44 -5.46 -5.12
CA THR A 61 11.75 -6.07 -5.43
C THR A 61 12.91 -5.48 -4.62
N ARG A 62 12.77 -4.22 -4.19
CA ARG A 62 13.76 -3.45 -3.40
C ARG A 62 13.10 -2.83 -2.16
N PRO A 63 12.73 -3.63 -1.15
CA PRO A 63 12.00 -3.13 0.02
C PRO A 63 12.75 -2.03 0.79
N GLU A 64 14.07 -2.06 0.79
CA GLU A 64 14.94 -1.06 1.40
C GLU A 64 14.86 0.34 0.77
N GLU A 65 14.36 0.44 -0.47
CA GLU A 65 14.16 1.71 -1.18
C GLU A 65 12.74 2.29 -1.00
N VAL A 66 11.86 1.58 -0.29
CA VAL A 66 10.49 2.04 -0.05
C VAL A 66 10.47 3.10 1.04
N ARG A 67 9.96 4.27 0.70
CA ARG A 67 9.63 5.34 1.65
C ARG A 67 8.29 5.02 2.31
N CYS A 68 8.34 4.23 3.38
CA CYS A 68 7.15 3.71 4.07
C CYS A 68 6.21 4.81 4.57
N GLU A 69 6.75 5.95 4.98
CA GLU A 69 6.00 7.14 5.39
C GLU A 69 5.10 7.66 4.25
N GLU A 70 5.59 7.68 3.01
CA GLU A 70 4.80 8.10 1.86
C GLU A 70 3.69 7.09 1.50
N VAL A 71 3.92 5.81 1.77
CA VAL A 71 2.89 4.77 1.60
C VAL A 71 1.82 4.91 2.68
N ALA A 72 2.20 5.29 3.91
CA ALA A 72 1.27 5.51 5.01
C ALA A 72 0.27 6.64 4.71
N GLU A 73 0.69 7.68 3.99
CA GLU A 73 -0.16 8.80 3.57
C GLU A 73 -1.31 8.38 2.62
N VAL A 74 -1.26 7.19 2.03
CA VAL A 74 -2.34 6.67 1.17
C VAL A 74 -3.62 6.39 1.96
N PHE A 75 -3.48 6.06 3.25
CA PHE A 75 -4.61 5.66 4.10
C PHE A 75 -5.27 6.89 4.74
N PRO A 76 -6.60 7.05 4.62
CA PRO A 76 -7.28 8.28 5.03
C PRO A 76 -7.51 8.40 6.54
N VAL A 77 -7.43 7.28 7.28
CA VAL A 77 -7.77 7.18 8.71
C VAL A 77 -6.87 6.15 9.40
N GLY A 78 -6.96 6.12 10.73
CA GLY A 78 -6.27 5.15 11.56
C GLY A 78 -4.81 5.49 11.84
N THR A 79 -4.23 4.68 12.72
CA THR A 79 -2.78 4.64 12.94
C THR A 79 -2.19 3.60 12.00
N VAL A 80 -1.24 4.00 11.16
CA VAL A 80 -0.73 3.19 10.06
C VAL A 80 0.70 2.74 10.33
N GLU A 81 0.93 1.43 10.23
CA GLU A 81 2.25 0.82 10.15
C GLU A 81 2.45 0.25 8.74
N VAL A 82 3.51 0.65 8.07
CA VAL A 82 3.88 0.10 6.76
C VAL A 82 5.14 -0.74 6.90
N VAL A 83 5.10 -1.97 6.37
CA VAL A 83 6.23 -2.89 6.33
C VAL A 83 6.53 -3.25 4.88
N ALA A 84 7.71 -2.86 4.39
CA ALA A 84 8.18 -3.30 3.09
C ALA A 84 8.90 -4.65 3.20
N VAL A 85 8.58 -5.57 2.30
CA VAL A 85 9.19 -6.92 2.23
C VAL A 85 9.62 -7.24 0.82
N ASN A 86 10.59 -8.16 0.68
CA ASN A 86 11.02 -8.63 -0.64
C ASN A 86 9.92 -9.46 -1.30
N GLY A 87 9.65 -9.20 -2.57
CA GLY A 87 8.65 -9.89 -3.38
C GLY A 87 8.33 -9.09 -4.64
N GLY A 88 7.06 -9.05 -5.03
CA GLY A 88 6.62 -8.32 -6.22
C GLY A 88 7.17 -8.91 -7.52
N LEU A 89 7.35 -8.07 -8.54
CA LEU A 89 7.93 -8.48 -9.83
C LEU A 89 8.70 -7.31 -10.45
N ARG A 90 9.87 -7.62 -11.00
CA ARG A 90 10.60 -6.73 -11.92
C ARG A 90 10.67 -7.39 -13.30
N CYS A 91 10.39 -6.63 -14.34
CA CYS A 91 10.62 -7.07 -15.71
C CYS A 91 11.14 -5.94 -16.59
N ASP A 92 11.59 -6.29 -17.79
CA ASP A 92 12.01 -5.33 -18.79
C ASP A 92 10.79 -4.76 -19.53
N GLY A 93 10.74 -3.43 -19.62
CA GLY A 93 9.87 -2.63 -20.46
C GLY A 93 10.67 -1.80 -21.46
N LEU A 94 10.38 -0.50 -21.51
CA LEU A 94 10.99 0.47 -22.43
C LEU A 94 11.68 1.58 -21.65
N CYS A 95 12.87 1.98 -22.08
CA CYS A 95 13.56 3.16 -21.55
C CYS A 95 13.33 4.34 -22.50
N ILE A 96 12.65 5.37 -22.03
CA ILE A 96 12.43 6.62 -22.78
C ILE A 96 13.14 7.76 -22.04
N PRO A 97 14.36 8.15 -22.44
CA PRO A 97 15.11 9.23 -21.76
C PRO A 97 14.34 10.56 -21.69
N ALA A 98 13.46 10.84 -22.67
CA ALA A 98 12.61 12.02 -22.68
C ALA A 98 11.58 12.06 -21.53
N PHE A 99 11.27 10.92 -20.91
CA PHE A 99 10.42 10.83 -19.71
C PHE A 99 11.23 10.74 -18.41
N GLY A 100 12.55 10.94 -18.48
CA GLY A 100 13.46 10.86 -17.34
C GLY A 100 13.92 9.44 -17.02
N ASP A 101 13.73 8.48 -17.94
CA ASP A 101 14.06 7.09 -17.67
C ASP A 101 15.57 6.85 -17.59
N CYS A 102 16.01 6.22 -16.50
CA CYS A 102 17.40 5.82 -16.29
C CYS A 102 17.67 4.36 -16.69
N ASP A 103 16.63 3.52 -16.70
CA ASP A 103 16.71 2.14 -17.17
C ASP A 103 15.40 1.71 -17.86
N LYS A 104 15.28 0.43 -18.21
CA LYS A 104 14.10 -0.15 -18.85
C LYS A 104 13.24 -0.97 -17.89
N SER A 105 13.36 -0.77 -16.59
CA SER A 105 12.65 -1.62 -15.62
C SER A 105 11.19 -1.24 -15.50
N ILE A 106 10.36 -2.24 -15.20
CA ILE A 106 9.00 -2.10 -14.69
C ILE A 106 8.99 -2.77 -13.32
N GLU A 107 8.39 -2.11 -12.34
CA GLU A 107 8.22 -2.66 -10.99
C GLU A 107 6.74 -2.89 -10.71
N ALA A 108 6.41 -4.07 -10.19
CA ALA A 108 5.09 -4.40 -9.67
C ALA A 108 5.18 -4.72 -8.18
N ALA A 109 4.30 -4.08 -7.41
CA ALA A 109 4.15 -4.23 -5.97
C ALA A 109 2.81 -4.89 -5.64
N VAL A 110 2.80 -5.75 -4.62
CA VAL A 110 1.56 -6.29 -4.04
C VAL A 110 1.44 -5.77 -2.62
N ALA A 111 0.27 -5.25 -2.25
CA ALA A 111 -0.02 -4.82 -0.89
C ALA A 111 -1.01 -5.77 -0.22
N ALA A 112 -0.75 -6.13 1.03
CA ALA A 112 -1.72 -6.72 1.95
C ALA A 112 -2.01 -5.69 3.05
N VAL A 113 -3.24 -5.21 3.11
CA VAL A 113 -3.70 -4.21 4.08
C VAL A 113 -4.58 -4.91 5.10
N GLU A 114 -4.13 -4.94 6.34
CA GLU A 114 -4.84 -5.53 7.46
C GLU A 114 -5.39 -4.40 8.33
N VAL A 115 -6.70 -4.38 8.54
CA VAL A 115 -7.35 -3.43 9.45
C VAL A 115 -7.64 -4.13 10.77
N TYR A 116 -7.32 -3.46 11.86
CA TYR A 116 -7.59 -3.90 13.22
C TYR A 116 -8.39 -2.83 13.97
N VAL A 117 -9.22 -3.27 14.91
CA VAL A 117 -9.99 -2.41 15.81
C VAL A 117 -9.66 -2.74 17.26
N GLU A 118 -9.68 -1.72 18.12
CA GLU A 118 -9.72 -1.91 19.59
C GLU A 118 -11.14 -2.34 20.00
N GLU A 119 -11.22 -3.25 20.98
CA GLU A 119 -12.49 -3.62 21.62
C GLU A 119 -12.76 -2.73 22.82
#